data_AF-A0A8H2VTF5-F1
#
_entry.id   AF-A0A8H2VTF5-F1
#
_cell.length_a   1.000
_cell.length_b   1.000
_cell.length_c   1.000
_cell.angle_alpha   90.00
_cell.angle_beta   90.00
_cell.angle_gamma   90.00
#
_symmetry.space_group_name_H-M   'P 1'
#
loop_
_entity.id
_entity.type
_entity.pdbx_description
1 polymer ?
#
loop_
_entity_poly.entity_id
_entity_poly.type
_entity_poly.pdbx_seq_one_letter_code
_entity_poly.pdbx_strand_id
1 'polypeptide(L)'
;MTSSTENASLTEAASIETQQPWLTFLTELASKPNREKMVSDVVNMLKNFLLSDSENAASETAKQIDNYTLFGTLTRRHLNFVFQTIYNLAALIPFEDQKQEMLLQLIVELLKMPRRSITHPDGKMVDEVPICYDINMEIKHDMWNARHVDEFDLDYKTQDEYTQGCIEWINLSKFYARCIAEGLDDHDDRACKFPGYDIPEALEQQFEYTPGIDTDFRVMVATQYIIIAGEEIRKDDIKWWDEHAPIWEKNLEQLENSYENGFLEVAPRFETPPGEKELIGTGDLGMDILGSVKDAREKLKELGERASEQESKKTTDTPVGSENPAEKNAVEKNDE
;
A
#
# COMPACT_ATOMS: atom_id res chain seq x y z
N MET A 1 60.90 19.57 21.52
CA MET A 1 60.61 20.11 22.87
C MET A 1 59.30 20.86 22.79
N THR A 2 58.29 20.39 23.53
CA THR A 2 57.25 21.15 24.28
C THR A 2 56.47 22.25 23.53
N SER A 3 55.17 22.44 23.69
CA SER A 3 54.12 21.85 24.53
C SER A 3 52.90 22.76 24.36
N SER A 4 51.78 22.19 23.93
CA SER A 4 50.45 22.29 24.56
C SER A 4 49.57 23.54 24.51
N THR A 5 48.28 23.17 24.50
CA THR A 5 47.07 23.77 25.09
C THR A 5 46.39 24.86 24.26
N GLU A 6 45.25 24.56 23.61
CA GLU A 6 43.88 24.50 24.20
C GLU A 6 43.43 25.90 24.67
N ASN A 7 42.23 26.43 24.42
CA ASN A 7 40.94 25.79 24.30
C ASN A 7 39.90 26.73 23.64
N ALA A 8 38.97 26.11 22.92
CA ALA A 8 37.51 26.34 22.85
C ALA A 8 36.88 27.69 23.28
N SER A 9 35.99 28.19 22.41
CA SER A 9 34.58 28.51 22.73
C SER A 9 33.88 28.90 21.42
N LEU A 10 33.21 27.97 20.72
CA LEU A 10 31.84 27.49 20.92
C LEU A 10 30.77 28.37 20.24
N THR A 11 29.97 27.64 19.44
CA THR A 11 28.54 27.80 19.15
C THR A 11 28.09 28.91 18.19
N GLU A 12 28.02 28.52 16.92
CA GLU A 12 26.78 28.67 16.14
C GLU A 12 26.70 27.49 15.14
N ALA A 13 26.56 26.27 15.67
CA ALA A 13 26.07 25.17 14.87
C ALA A 13 24.58 25.42 14.66
N ALA A 14 24.24 26.07 13.54
CA ALA A 14 22.88 26.14 13.07
C ALA A 14 22.35 24.70 13.00
N SER A 15 21.37 24.40 13.84
CA SER A 15 20.53 23.23 13.72
C SER A 15 19.86 23.30 12.34
N ILE A 16 20.40 22.56 11.38
CA ILE A 16 19.70 22.26 10.14
C ILE A 16 18.58 21.29 10.57
N GLU A 17 17.42 21.84 10.93
CA GLU A 17 16.17 21.08 10.89
C GLU A 17 16.02 20.58 9.45
N THR A 18 16.32 19.30 9.23
CA THR A 18 16.07 18.64 7.96
C THR A 18 14.57 18.68 7.71
N GLN A 19 14.15 19.53 6.77
CA GLN A 19 12.77 19.65 6.33
C GLN A 19 12.25 18.28 5.90
N GLN A 20 11.06 17.90 6.39
CA GLN A 20 10.46 16.57 6.11
C GLN A 20 10.35 16.33 4.58
N PRO A 21 10.67 15.12 4.06
CA PRO A 21 10.76 14.86 2.61
C PRO A 21 9.51 15.27 1.82
N TRP A 22 8.32 14.94 2.33
CA TRP A 22 7.04 15.32 1.72
C TRP A 22 6.85 16.83 1.63
N LEU A 23 7.34 17.59 2.62
CA LEU A 23 7.24 19.05 2.66
C LEU A 23 8.24 19.69 1.70
N THR A 24 9.43 19.11 1.55
CA THR A 24 10.41 19.48 0.52
C THR A 24 9.80 19.26 -0.87
N PHE A 25 9.21 18.09 -1.12
CA PHE A 25 8.53 17.78 -2.38
C PHE A 25 7.44 18.80 -2.74
N LEU A 26 6.54 19.14 -1.79
CA LEU A 26 5.53 20.18 -2.03
C LEU A 26 6.15 21.56 -2.28
N THR A 27 7.21 21.90 -1.55
CA THR A 27 7.91 23.19 -1.71
C THR A 27 8.58 23.29 -3.08
N GLU A 28 9.18 22.20 -3.56
CA GLU A 28 9.80 22.12 -4.88
C GLU A 28 8.77 22.12 -6.02
N LEU A 29 7.68 21.37 -5.89
CA LEU A 29 6.55 21.46 -6.81
C LEU A 29 6.01 22.89 -6.89
N ALA A 30 6.03 23.61 -5.77
CA ALA A 30 5.67 25.01 -5.72
C ALA A 30 6.73 25.97 -6.29
N SER A 31 8.02 25.65 -6.26
CA SER A 31 9.04 26.61 -6.68
C SER A 31 9.35 26.59 -8.18
N LYS A 32 8.83 25.61 -8.93
CA LYS A 32 9.12 25.46 -10.37
C LYS A 32 8.74 26.71 -11.20
N PRO A 33 9.66 27.24 -12.04
CA PRO A 33 9.38 28.39 -12.90
C PRO A 33 8.30 28.04 -13.95
N ASN A 34 7.47 29.02 -14.33
CA ASN A 34 6.36 28.87 -15.28
C ASN A 34 5.28 27.85 -14.87
N ARG A 35 5.14 27.54 -13.57
CA ARG A 35 4.06 26.67 -13.08
C ARG A 35 2.68 27.26 -13.37
N GLU A 36 1.77 26.40 -13.78
CA GLU A 36 0.36 26.76 -13.90
C GLU A 36 -0.20 27.09 -12.52
N LYS A 37 -1.09 28.09 -12.44
CA LYS A 37 -1.73 28.49 -11.18
C LYS A 37 -2.39 27.30 -10.45
N MET A 38 -2.97 26.36 -11.22
CA MET A 38 -3.54 25.11 -10.71
C MET A 38 -2.57 24.32 -9.82
N VAL A 39 -1.33 24.12 -10.28
CA VAL A 39 -0.31 23.39 -9.52
C VAL A 39 -0.08 24.07 -8.19
N SER A 40 -0.02 25.40 -8.18
CA SER A 40 0.17 26.17 -6.96
C SER A 40 -0.95 26.04 -5.96
N ASP A 41 -2.17 26.16 -6.44
CA ASP A 41 -3.35 26.14 -5.60
C ASP A 41 -3.51 24.75 -4.97
N VAL A 42 -3.38 23.67 -5.76
CA VAL A 42 -3.46 22.28 -5.25
C VAL A 42 -2.36 21.98 -4.23
N VAL A 43 -1.11 22.35 -4.52
CA VAL A 43 0.01 22.14 -3.58
C VAL A 43 -0.23 22.85 -2.25
N ASN A 44 -0.75 24.08 -2.29
CA ASN A 44 -1.07 24.82 -1.08
C ASN A 44 -2.26 24.21 -0.33
N MET A 45 -3.29 23.72 -1.03
CA MET A 45 -4.41 23.00 -0.41
C MET A 45 -3.92 21.76 0.34
N LEU A 46 -3.11 20.91 -0.31
CA LEU A 46 -2.59 19.68 0.28
C LEU A 46 -1.60 19.97 1.43
N LYS A 47 -0.75 21.00 1.29
CA LYS A 47 0.14 21.42 2.38
C LYS A 47 -0.64 21.89 3.61
N ASN A 48 -1.63 22.76 3.41
CA ASN A 48 -2.46 23.26 4.51
C ASN A 48 -3.27 22.13 5.15
N PHE A 49 -3.75 21.19 4.34
CA PHE A 49 -4.44 20.00 4.80
C PHE A 49 -3.56 19.15 5.72
N LEU A 50 -2.35 18.78 5.28
CA LEU A 50 -1.42 17.95 6.06
C LEU A 50 -0.85 18.64 7.31
N LEU A 51 -0.95 19.97 7.39
CA LEU A 51 -0.59 20.77 8.57
C LEU A 51 -1.80 21.13 9.43
N SER A 52 -2.99 20.66 9.08
CA SER A 52 -4.22 20.99 9.80
C SER A 52 -4.44 20.07 10.99
N ASP A 53 -4.80 20.67 12.12
CA ASP A 53 -5.30 19.95 13.30
C ASP A 53 -6.84 19.78 13.29
N SER A 54 -7.51 20.17 12.19
CA SER A 54 -8.98 20.11 12.08
C SER A 54 -9.46 18.68 11.81
N GLU A 55 -10.39 18.19 12.62
CA GLU A 55 -11.07 16.90 12.39
C GLU A 55 -11.85 16.86 11.05
N ASN A 56 -12.24 18.03 10.52
CA ASN A 56 -12.97 18.15 9.25
C ASN A 56 -12.06 18.45 8.05
N ALA A 57 -10.73 18.46 8.24
CA ALA A 57 -9.78 18.90 7.23
C ALA A 57 -9.94 18.15 5.90
N ALA A 58 -10.23 16.84 5.94
CA ALA A 58 -10.39 16.01 4.74
C ALA A 58 -11.60 16.45 3.92
N SER A 59 -12.77 16.58 4.55
CA SER A 59 -14.01 16.99 3.87
C SER A 59 -13.94 18.44 3.35
N GLU A 60 -13.33 19.34 4.14
CA GLU A 60 -13.13 20.74 3.72
C GLU A 60 -12.18 20.84 2.52
N THR A 61 -11.09 20.07 2.53
CA THR A 61 -10.10 20.05 1.44
C THR A 61 -10.69 19.40 0.19
N ALA A 62 -11.41 18.28 0.33
CA ALA A 62 -12.12 17.65 -0.78
C ALA A 62 -13.10 18.62 -1.46
N LYS A 63 -13.87 19.39 -0.67
CA LYS A 63 -14.76 20.45 -1.19
C LYS A 63 -13.99 21.57 -1.89
N GLN A 64 -12.83 21.97 -1.38
CA GLN A 64 -11.99 22.97 -2.05
C GLN A 64 -11.48 22.46 -3.41
N ILE A 65 -11.04 21.20 -3.47
CA ILE A 65 -10.60 20.54 -4.70
C ILE A 65 -11.76 20.41 -5.71
N ASP A 66 -12.96 20.03 -5.25
CA ASP A 66 -14.16 19.89 -6.10
C ASP A 66 -14.65 21.22 -6.68
N ASN A 67 -14.55 22.28 -5.89
CA ASN A 67 -14.94 23.62 -6.31
C ASN A 67 -13.87 24.32 -7.14
N TYR A 68 -12.68 23.71 -7.28
CA TYR A 68 -11.61 24.25 -8.10
C TYR A 68 -11.90 24.02 -9.58
N THR A 69 -12.42 25.05 -10.24
CA THR A 69 -12.71 25.02 -11.67
C THR A 69 -11.67 25.80 -12.46
N LEU A 70 -11.14 25.20 -13.52
CA LEU A 70 -10.35 25.89 -14.55
C LEU A 70 -11.31 26.30 -15.68
N PHE A 71 -11.35 27.59 -16.01
CA PHE A 71 -12.26 28.14 -17.03
C PHE A 71 -13.75 27.84 -16.77
N GLY A 72 -14.14 27.69 -15.50
CA GLY A 72 -15.53 27.41 -15.10
C GLY A 72 -15.91 25.92 -15.10
N THR A 73 -14.98 25.02 -15.39
CA THR A 73 -15.20 23.56 -15.38
C THR A 73 -14.16 22.83 -14.54
N LEU A 74 -14.58 21.77 -13.84
CA LEU A 74 -13.66 20.78 -13.29
C LEU A 74 -13.04 20.01 -14.45
N THR A 75 -11.72 19.80 -14.42
CA THR A 75 -11.02 19.12 -15.51
C THR A 75 -10.41 17.80 -15.03
N ARG A 76 -10.37 16.79 -15.90
CA ARG A 76 -9.66 15.53 -15.64
C ARG A 76 -8.19 15.79 -15.27
N ARG A 77 -7.54 16.74 -15.95
CA ARG A 77 -6.16 17.15 -15.68
C ARG A 77 -5.94 17.58 -14.22
N HIS A 78 -6.86 18.35 -13.65
CA HIS A 78 -6.80 18.79 -12.26
C HIS A 78 -6.89 17.60 -11.30
N LEU A 79 -7.87 16.72 -11.48
CA LEU A 79 -8.04 15.53 -10.65
C LEU A 79 -6.85 14.57 -10.77
N ASN A 80 -6.33 14.34 -11.97
CA ASN A 80 -5.10 13.54 -12.17
C ASN A 80 -3.95 14.12 -11.35
N PHE A 81 -3.74 15.44 -11.39
CA PHE A 81 -2.68 16.08 -10.63
C PHE A 81 -2.88 15.94 -9.12
N VAL A 82 -4.12 16.07 -8.63
CA VAL A 82 -4.46 15.89 -7.21
C VAL A 82 -4.11 14.46 -6.75
N PHE A 83 -4.66 13.43 -7.41
CA PHE A 83 -4.41 12.04 -7.03
C PHE A 83 -2.93 11.68 -7.16
N GLN A 84 -2.25 12.10 -8.24
CA GLN A 84 -0.81 11.89 -8.38
C GLN A 84 -0.04 12.51 -7.22
N THR A 85 -0.41 13.72 -6.80
CA THR A 85 0.25 14.38 -5.67
C THR A 85 -0.02 13.64 -4.36
N ILE A 86 -1.25 13.18 -4.12
CA ILE A 86 -1.61 12.36 -2.94
C ILE A 86 -0.75 11.09 -2.87
N TYR A 87 -0.63 10.34 -3.96
CA TYR A 87 0.15 9.10 -3.96
C TYR A 87 1.66 9.33 -3.86
N ASN A 88 2.18 10.42 -4.45
CA ASN A 88 3.57 10.82 -4.20
C ASN A 88 3.79 11.17 -2.72
N LEU A 89 2.84 11.85 -2.07
CA LEU A 89 2.91 12.13 -0.65
C LEU A 89 2.85 10.85 0.18
N ALA A 90 1.98 9.89 -0.18
CA ALA A 90 1.88 8.59 0.49
C ALA A 90 3.19 7.80 0.41
N ALA A 91 3.97 7.93 -0.67
CA ALA A 91 5.30 7.33 -0.77
C ALA A 91 6.35 8.05 0.11
N LEU A 92 6.28 9.38 0.21
CA LEU A 92 7.28 10.21 0.90
C LEU A 92 7.05 10.39 2.40
N ILE A 93 5.84 10.11 2.89
CA ILE A 93 5.48 10.18 4.29
C ILE A 93 5.73 8.80 4.92
N PRO A 94 6.43 8.69 6.07
CA PRO A 94 6.60 7.41 6.76
C PRO A 94 5.25 6.75 7.05
N PHE A 95 5.15 5.44 6.86
CA PHE A 95 3.87 4.74 6.92
C PHE A 95 3.19 4.76 8.30
N GLU A 96 3.95 5.01 9.37
CA GLU A 96 3.47 5.18 10.74
C GLU A 96 2.98 6.60 11.04
N ASP A 97 3.31 7.60 10.22
CA ASP A 97 2.87 8.98 10.44
C ASP A 97 1.35 9.07 10.22
N GLN A 98 0.65 9.74 11.14
CA GLN A 98 -0.79 9.99 11.09
C GLN A 98 -1.24 10.66 9.77
N LYS A 99 -0.35 11.39 9.08
CA LYS A 99 -0.64 11.98 7.78
C LYS A 99 -1.01 10.95 6.72
N GLN A 100 -0.57 9.70 6.84
CA GLN A 100 -1.03 8.63 5.97
C GLN A 100 -2.55 8.41 6.10
N GLU A 101 -3.06 8.41 7.33
CA GLU A 101 -4.50 8.32 7.57
C GLU A 101 -5.23 9.56 7.05
N MET A 102 -4.63 10.74 7.20
CA MET A 102 -5.19 11.97 6.62
C MET A 102 -5.34 11.84 5.09
N LEU A 103 -4.31 11.37 4.38
CA LEU A 103 -4.38 11.14 2.94
C LEU A 103 -5.47 10.13 2.56
N LEU A 104 -5.62 9.05 3.32
CA LEU A 104 -6.67 8.05 3.10
C LEU A 104 -8.06 8.67 3.22
N GLN A 105 -8.32 9.40 4.31
CA GLN A 105 -9.59 10.09 4.53
C GLN A 105 -9.88 11.15 3.45
N LEU A 106 -8.85 11.81 2.93
CA LEU A 106 -9.01 12.73 1.81
C LEU A 106 -9.46 12.00 0.54
N ILE A 107 -8.87 10.84 0.21
CA ILE A 107 -9.32 10.03 -0.94
C ILE A 107 -10.77 9.59 -0.72
N VAL A 108 -11.11 9.07 0.46
CA VAL A 108 -12.49 8.69 0.82
C VAL A 108 -13.47 9.83 0.56
N GLU A 109 -13.17 11.05 1.02
CA GLU A 109 -14.04 12.22 0.82
C GLU A 109 -14.10 12.65 -0.65
N LEU A 110 -12.99 12.55 -1.40
CA LEU A 110 -12.96 12.83 -2.84
C LEU A 110 -13.80 11.82 -3.64
N LEU A 111 -13.82 10.55 -3.24
CA LEU A 111 -14.60 9.51 -3.92
C LEU A 111 -16.10 9.59 -3.62
N LYS A 112 -16.50 10.22 -2.51
CA LYS A 112 -17.93 10.52 -2.19
C LYS A 112 -18.51 11.67 -3.01
N MET A 113 -17.70 12.40 -3.77
CA MET A 113 -18.15 13.60 -4.46
C MET A 113 -19.21 13.30 -5.54
N PRO A 114 -20.20 14.18 -5.73
CA PRO A 114 -21.28 13.95 -6.69
C PRO A 114 -20.72 13.88 -8.12
N ARG A 115 -21.34 13.04 -8.96
CA ARG A 115 -21.02 12.95 -10.38
C ARG A 115 -21.22 14.30 -11.06
N ARG A 116 -20.22 14.76 -11.81
CA ARG A 116 -20.27 15.99 -12.60
C ARG A 116 -19.76 15.73 -14.00
N SER A 117 -20.36 16.39 -14.98
CA SER A 117 -19.87 16.37 -16.35
C SER A 117 -18.52 17.09 -16.43
N ILE A 118 -17.52 16.46 -17.06
CA ILE A 118 -16.25 17.10 -17.37
C ILE A 118 -16.23 17.53 -18.82
N THR A 119 -15.64 18.69 -19.06
CA THR A 119 -15.38 19.20 -20.40
C THR A 119 -13.94 18.84 -20.79
N HIS A 120 -13.76 18.19 -21.93
CA HIS A 120 -12.44 18.00 -22.53
C HIS A 120 -11.83 19.35 -22.92
N PRO A 121 -10.50 19.42 -23.13
CA PRO A 121 -9.83 20.62 -23.63
C PRO A 121 -10.39 21.15 -24.96
N ASP A 122 -11.10 20.32 -25.74
CA ASP A 122 -11.76 20.69 -27.00
C ASP A 122 -13.19 21.25 -26.81
N GLY A 123 -13.66 21.40 -25.57
CA GLY A 123 -14.99 21.92 -25.25
C GLY A 123 -16.11 20.88 -25.30
N LYS A 124 -15.82 19.61 -25.62
CA LYS A 124 -16.84 18.56 -25.61
C LYS A 124 -17.06 18.03 -24.19
N MET A 125 -18.33 17.93 -23.82
CA MET A 125 -18.76 17.26 -22.59
C MET A 125 -18.62 15.76 -22.79
N VAL A 126 -17.86 15.10 -21.92
CA VAL A 126 -17.71 13.65 -21.92
C VAL A 126 -17.98 13.17 -20.51
N ASP A 127 -19.05 12.40 -20.42
CA ASP A 127 -19.43 11.45 -19.37
C ASP A 127 -19.97 11.98 -18.02
N GLU A 128 -21.10 11.39 -17.61
CA GLU A 128 -21.73 11.44 -16.28
C GLU A 128 -21.30 10.22 -15.43
N VAL A 129 -20.03 9.84 -15.50
CA VAL A 129 -19.48 8.69 -14.77
C VAL A 129 -18.79 9.22 -13.50
N PRO A 130 -18.66 8.44 -12.40
CA PRO A 130 -17.88 8.86 -11.23
C PRO A 130 -16.38 8.95 -11.55
N ILE A 131 -15.98 10.06 -12.18
CA ILE A 131 -14.65 10.29 -12.72
C ILE A 131 -13.53 10.17 -11.66
N CYS A 132 -13.84 10.47 -10.40
CA CYS A 132 -12.87 10.33 -9.32
C CYS A 132 -12.44 8.88 -9.10
N TYR A 133 -13.32 7.89 -9.23
CA TYR A 133 -12.95 6.47 -9.09
C TYR A 133 -12.03 6.04 -10.24
N ASP A 134 -12.42 6.30 -11.49
CA ASP A 134 -11.62 5.91 -12.66
C ASP A 134 -10.22 6.55 -12.64
N ILE A 135 -10.14 7.86 -12.35
CA ILE A 135 -8.86 8.55 -12.24
C ILE A 135 -8.04 8.00 -11.08
N ASN A 136 -8.66 7.79 -9.90
CA ASN A 136 -7.97 7.27 -8.74
C ASN A 136 -7.31 5.92 -9.07
N MET A 137 -8.06 5.00 -9.70
CA MET A 137 -7.53 3.68 -10.07
C MET A 137 -6.42 3.77 -11.14
N GLU A 138 -6.60 4.58 -12.19
CA GLU A 138 -5.56 4.80 -13.19
C GLU A 138 -4.26 5.31 -12.55
N ILE A 139 -4.35 6.34 -11.71
CA ILE A 139 -3.18 6.89 -11.03
C ILE A 139 -2.57 5.88 -10.05
N LYS A 140 -3.39 5.13 -9.30
CA LYS A 140 -2.91 4.10 -8.39
C LYS A 140 -2.08 3.04 -9.13
N HIS A 141 -2.55 2.58 -10.29
CA HIS A 141 -1.80 1.67 -11.14
C HIS A 141 -0.49 2.26 -11.65
N ASP A 142 -0.52 3.50 -12.17
CA ASP A 142 0.67 4.18 -12.66
C ASP A 142 1.72 4.37 -11.55
N MET A 143 1.28 4.71 -10.34
CA MET A 143 2.17 4.92 -9.18
C MET A 143 2.74 3.62 -8.64
N TRP A 144 2.00 2.51 -8.69
CA TRP A 144 2.54 1.18 -8.37
C TRP A 144 3.64 0.82 -9.38
N ASN A 145 3.35 0.88 -10.68
CA ASN A 145 4.31 0.55 -11.72
C ASN A 145 5.57 1.42 -11.63
N ALA A 146 5.44 2.73 -11.41
CA ALA A 146 6.59 3.64 -11.36
C ALA A 146 7.52 3.44 -10.15
N ARG A 147 7.08 2.70 -9.12
CA ARG A 147 7.81 2.51 -7.86
C ARG A 147 8.03 1.06 -7.48
N HIS A 148 7.65 0.12 -8.34
CA HIS A 148 7.94 -1.29 -8.12
C HIS A 148 9.46 -1.52 -8.17
N VAL A 149 10.00 -2.32 -7.25
CA VAL A 149 11.45 -2.49 -7.06
C VAL A 149 12.17 -2.99 -8.32
N ASP A 150 11.50 -3.77 -9.16
CA ASP A 150 12.08 -4.31 -10.40
C ASP A 150 12.20 -3.27 -11.53
N GLU A 151 11.59 -2.10 -11.38
CA GLU A 151 11.74 -0.96 -12.28
C GLU A 151 12.94 -0.08 -11.88
N PHE A 152 13.60 -0.38 -10.75
CA PHE A 152 14.84 0.27 -10.36
C PHE A 152 15.99 -0.33 -11.17
N ASP A 153 16.48 0.44 -12.14
CA ASP A 153 17.71 0.10 -12.84
C ASP A 153 18.92 0.22 -11.89
N LEU A 154 19.26 -0.90 -11.25
CA LEU A 154 20.31 -1.01 -10.23
C LEU A 154 21.69 -0.64 -10.76
N ASP A 155 21.92 -0.77 -12.06
CA ASP A 155 23.21 -0.47 -12.69
C ASP A 155 23.51 1.04 -12.70
N TYR A 156 22.52 1.90 -12.43
CA TYR A 156 22.65 3.36 -12.49
C TYR A 156 22.30 4.09 -11.18
N LYS A 157 21.94 3.37 -10.10
CA LYS A 157 21.56 3.98 -8.83
C LYS A 157 22.62 3.75 -7.75
N THR A 158 22.82 4.76 -6.91
CA THR A 158 23.60 4.61 -5.67
C THR A 158 22.81 3.77 -4.65
N GLN A 159 23.50 3.19 -3.67
CA GLN A 159 22.86 2.42 -2.59
C GLN A 159 21.84 3.25 -1.81
N ASP A 160 22.10 4.54 -1.59
CA ASP A 160 21.18 5.45 -0.91
C ASP A 160 19.90 5.68 -1.73
N GLU A 161 20.02 5.89 -3.04
CA GLU A 161 18.88 6.08 -3.94
C GLU A 161 18.02 4.81 -4.05
N TYR A 162 18.65 3.65 -4.06
CA TYR A 162 17.94 2.37 -4.03
C TYR A 162 17.20 2.17 -2.71
N THR A 163 17.89 2.37 -1.58
CA THR A 163 17.30 2.27 -0.24
C THR A 163 16.10 3.21 -0.07
N GLN A 164 16.22 4.46 -0.52
CA GLN A 164 15.14 5.43 -0.49
C GLN A 164 13.96 5.00 -1.36
N GLY A 165 14.24 4.44 -2.54
CA GLY A 165 13.22 3.87 -3.43
C GLY A 165 12.40 2.76 -2.78
N CYS A 166 13.07 1.86 -2.06
CA CYS A 166 12.39 0.79 -1.34
C CYS A 166 11.59 1.28 -0.13
N ILE A 167 12.08 2.30 0.59
CA ILE A 167 11.29 2.95 1.65
C ILE A 167 10.02 3.58 1.07
N GLU A 168 10.14 4.28 -0.07
CA GLU A 168 8.98 4.84 -0.77
C GLU A 168 7.99 3.76 -1.20
N TRP A 169 8.49 2.62 -1.70
CA TRP A 169 7.66 1.48 -2.07
C TRP A 169 6.91 0.91 -0.87
N ILE A 170 7.58 0.69 0.28
CA ILE A 170 6.92 0.22 1.50
C ILE A 170 5.83 1.19 1.95
N ASN A 171 6.14 2.49 2.00
CA ASN A 171 5.18 3.51 2.41
C ASN A 171 3.93 3.48 1.52
N LEU A 172 4.14 3.41 0.19
CA LEU A 172 3.07 3.37 -0.78
C LEU A 172 2.26 2.06 -0.72
N SER A 173 2.92 0.91 -0.62
CA SER A 173 2.25 -0.40 -0.54
C SER A 173 1.43 -0.54 0.74
N LYS A 174 1.91 -0.03 1.87
CA LYS A 174 1.13 0.03 3.11
C LYS A 174 -0.08 0.98 2.98
N PHE A 175 0.09 2.11 2.30
CA PHE A 175 -1.03 2.99 1.98
C PHE A 175 -2.05 2.29 1.09
N TYR A 176 -1.62 1.50 0.10
CA TYR A 176 -2.52 0.70 -0.74
C TYR A 176 -3.25 -0.37 0.04
N ALA A 177 -2.59 -1.06 0.97
CA ALA A 177 -3.24 -2.02 1.84
C ALA A 177 -4.37 -1.34 2.66
N ARG A 178 -4.14 -0.13 3.18
CA ARG A 178 -5.20 0.65 3.85
C ARG A 178 -6.35 1.02 2.89
N CYS A 179 -6.05 1.43 1.66
CA CYS A 179 -7.09 1.69 0.66
C CYS A 179 -7.96 0.46 0.37
N ILE A 180 -7.34 -0.73 0.26
CA ILE A 180 -8.06 -2.00 0.06
C ILE A 180 -8.92 -2.32 1.29
N ALA A 181 -8.38 -2.18 2.50
CA ALA A 181 -9.11 -2.42 3.75
C ALA A 181 -10.34 -1.50 3.92
N GLU A 182 -10.27 -0.27 3.38
CA GLU A 182 -11.40 0.68 3.35
C GLU A 182 -12.39 0.43 2.19
N GLY A 183 -12.19 -0.63 1.38
CA GLY A 183 -13.05 -0.96 0.25
C GLY A 183 -13.00 0.07 -0.89
N LEU A 184 -11.91 0.84 -1.00
CA LEU A 184 -11.78 1.85 -2.07
C LEU A 184 -11.59 1.23 -3.46
N ASP A 185 -11.24 -0.06 -3.51
CA ASP A 185 -10.96 -0.81 -4.72
C ASP A 185 -12.14 -1.72 -5.14
N ASP A 186 -13.25 -1.78 -4.39
CA ASP A 186 -14.41 -2.67 -4.62
C ASP A 186 -15.10 -2.53 -6.00
N HIS A 187 -14.71 -1.51 -6.78
CA HIS A 187 -15.24 -1.22 -8.11
C HIS A 187 -14.28 -1.61 -9.24
N ASP A 188 -13.13 -2.20 -8.93
CA ASP A 188 -12.15 -2.67 -9.90
C ASP A 188 -12.10 -4.19 -9.93
N ASP A 189 -12.30 -4.78 -11.11
CA ASP A 189 -12.11 -6.22 -11.38
C ASP A 189 -10.65 -6.66 -11.10
N ARG A 190 -9.76 -5.71 -10.82
CA ARG A 190 -8.35 -5.87 -10.49
C ARG A 190 -7.99 -5.35 -9.09
N ALA A 191 -8.95 -5.21 -8.18
CA ALA A 191 -8.74 -4.77 -6.79
C ALA A 191 -7.58 -5.49 -6.11
N CYS A 192 -7.42 -6.79 -6.38
CA CYS A 192 -6.32 -7.61 -5.85
C CYS A 192 -5.08 -7.70 -6.75
N LYS A 193 -4.93 -6.86 -7.79
CA LYS A 193 -3.75 -6.90 -8.68
C LYS A 193 -2.46 -6.75 -7.88
N PHE A 194 -2.33 -5.65 -7.13
CA PHE A 194 -1.09 -5.32 -6.42
C PHE A 194 -0.69 -6.39 -5.40
N PRO A 195 -1.55 -6.78 -4.43
CA PRO A 195 -1.20 -7.86 -3.51
C PRO A 195 -0.96 -9.20 -4.22
N GLY A 196 -1.60 -9.44 -5.38
CA GLY A 196 -1.37 -10.62 -6.21
C GLY A 196 0.01 -10.71 -6.86
N TYR A 197 0.76 -9.60 -6.94
CA TYR A 197 2.18 -9.59 -7.34
C TYR A 197 3.09 -9.49 -6.11
N ASP A 198 2.83 -8.50 -5.26
CA ASP A 198 3.70 -8.13 -4.15
C ASP A 198 3.86 -9.26 -3.10
N ILE A 199 2.78 -10.02 -2.81
CA ILE A 199 2.83 -11.13 -1.83
C ILE A 199 3.60 -12.34 -2.40
N PRO A 200 3.25 -12.89 -3.57
CA PRO A 200 3.99 -14.02 -4.14
C PRO A 200 5.46 -13.72 -4.41
N GLU A 201 5.81 -12.50 -4.81
CA GLU A 201 7.22 -12.10 -5.01
C GLU A 201 8.07 -12.24 -3.75
N ALA A 202 7.48 -11.95 -2.59
CA ALA A 202 8.16 -12.09 -1.31
C ALA A 202 8.06 -13.49 -0.73
N LEU A 203 6.95 -14.20 -0.93
CA LEU A 203 6.60 -15.38 -0.13
C LEU A 203 6.45 -16.68 -0.93
N GLU A 204 6.75 -16.72 -2.23
CA GLU A 204 6.64 -17.95 -3.04
C GLU A 204 7.94 -18.35 -3.73
N GLN A 205 8.14 -19.67 -3.85
CA GLN A 205 9.41 -20.33 -4.19
C GLN A 205 9.98 -20.05 -5.58
N GLN A 206 9.25 -19.31 -6.41
CA GLN A 206 9.74 -18.86 -7.72
C GLN A 206 10.85 -17.80 -7.59
N PHE A 207 11.05 -17.24 -6.40
CA PHE A 207 12.09 -16.27 -6.07
C PHE A 207 13.01 -16.88 -5.00
N GLU A 208 14.28 -17.15 -5.35
CA GLU A 208 15.27 -17.64 -4.38
C GLU A 208 15.59 -16.54 -3.36
N TYR A 209 15.21 -16.74 -2.11
CA TYR A 209 15.52 -15.83 -1.00
C TYR A 209 17.03 -15.61 -0.88
N THR A 210 17.50 -14.44 -1.28
CA THR A 210 18.86 -14.02 -0.99
C THR A 210 18.83 -13.08 0.21
N PRO A 211 19.36 -13.48 1.38
CA PRO A 211 19.37 -12.63 2.56
C PRO A 211 19.96 -11.25 2.26
N GLY A 212 19.29 -10.21 2.76
CA GLY A 212 19.70 -8.83 2.56
C GLY A 212 18.54 -7.87 2.35
N ILE A 213 18.90 -6.63 2.06
CA ILE A 213 17.99 -5.48 2.07
C ILE A 213 16.79 -5.65 1.10
N ASP A 214 17.00 -6.26 -0.07
CA ASP A 214 15.94 -6.53 -1.06
C ASP A 214 14.88 -7.49 -0.51
N THR A 215 15.31 -8.59 0.14
CA THR A 215 14.40 -9.54 0.79
C THR A 215 13.64 -8.86 1.93
N ASP A 216 14.31 -8.09 2.78
CA ASP A 216 13.69 -7.40 3.91
C ASP A 216 12.57 -6.44 3.44
N PHE A 217 12.79 -5.71 2.35
CA PHE A 217 11.78 -4.82 1.79
C PHE A 217 10.59 -5.55 1.19
N ARG A 218 10.82 -6.61 0.41
CA ARG A 218 9.73 -7.42 -0.17
C ARG A 218 8.89 -8.08 0.93
N VAL A 219 9.54 -8.65 1.95
CA VAL A 219 8.87 -9.23 3.11
C VAL A 219 8.06 -8.18 3.85
N MET A 220 8.61 -6.98 4.06
CA MET A 220 7.86 -5.88 4.65
C MET A 220 6.61 -5.54 3.83
N VAL A 221 6.73 -5.37 2.52
CA VAL A 221 5.58 -5.07 1.64
C VAL A 221 4.50 -6.16 1.75
N ALA A 222 4.88 -7.44 1.61
CA ALA A 222 3.94 -8.55 1.65
C ALA A 222 3.22 -8.68 2.99
N THR A 223 3.97 -8.57 4.10
CA THR A 223 3.40 -8.66 5.46
C THR A 223 2.38 -7.56 5.72
N GLN A 224 2.60 -6.33 5.24
CA GLN A 224 1.64 -5.23 5.42
C GLN A 224 0.31 -5.48 4.69
N TYR A 225 0.33 -6.04 3.48
CA TYR A 225 -0.92 -6.44 2.81
C TYR A 225 -1.67 -7.52 3.59
N ILE A 226 -0.97 -8.54 4.07
CA ILE A 226 -1.58 -9.62 4.85
C ILE A 226 -2.21 -9.08 6.14
N ILE A 227 -1.47 -8.26 6.90
CA ILE A 227 -1.90 -7.74 8.20
C ILE A 227 -3.09 -6.78 8.05
N ILE A 228 -3.00 -5.82 7.12
CA ILE A 228 -3.94 -4.71 7.02
C ILE A 228 -5.14 -5.06 6.13
N ALA A 229 -4.88 -5.66 4.98
CA ALA A 229 -5.88 -5.86 3.93
C ALA A 229 -6.30 -7.32 3.76
N GLY A 230 -5.70 -8.26 4.49
CA GLY A 230 -5.91 -9.70 4.26
C GLY A 230 -7.36 -10.16 4.33
N GLU A 231 -8.19 -9.51 5.15
CA GLU A 231 -9.64 -9.81 5.21
C GLU A 231 -10.36 -9.45 3.91
N GLU A 232 -10.14 -8.25 3.38
CA GLU A 232 -10.78 -7.78 2.16
C GLU A 232 -10.19 -8.48 0.92
N ILE A 233 -8.87 -8.71 0.87
CA ILE A 233 -8.24 -9.49 -0.22
C ILE A 233 -8.82 -10.90 -0.27
N ARG A 234 -8.93 -11.58 0.87
CA ARG A 234 -9.54 -12.90 0.95
C ARG A 234 -11.00 -12.88 0.52
N LYS A 235 -11.76 -11.85 0.90
CA LYS A 235 -13.18 -11.72 0.54
C LYS A 235 -13.37 -11.55 -0.97
N ASP A 236 -12.48 -10.82 -1.64
CA ASP A 236 -12.49 -10.60 -3.07
C ASP A 236 -12.15 -11.87 -3.87
N ASP A 237 -11.09 -12.60 -3.47
CA ASP A 237 -10.71 -13.88 -4.09
C ASP A 237 -10.39 -14.96 -3.05
N ILE A 238 -11.44 -15.54 -2.47
CA ILE A 238 -11.35 -16.60 -1.44
C ILE A 238 -10.54 -17.79 -1.98
N LYS A 239 -10.73 -18.13 -3.26
CA LYS A 239 -10.12 -19.32 -3.83
C LYS A 239 -8.61 -19.13 -3.94
N TRP A 240 -8.15 -18.02 -4.51
CA TRP A 240 -6.73 -17.70 -4.60
C TRP A 240 -6.10 -17.61 -3.21
N TRP A 241 -6.76 -16.90 -2.28
CA TRP A 241 -6.25 -16.77 -0.92
C TRP A 241 -6.09 -18.13 -0.23
N ASP A 242 -7.12 -18.99 -0.23
CA ASP A 242 -7.09 -20.26 0.48
C ASP A 242 -6.11 -21.27 -0.18
N GLU A 243 -5.84 -21.16 -1.49
CA GLU A 243 -4.81 -21.94 -2.19
C GLU A 243 -3.39 -21.52 -1.79
N HIS A 244 -3.16 -20.23 -1.55
CA HIS A 244 -1.81 -19.68 -1.34
C HIS A 244 -1.44 -19.44 0.13
N ALA A 245 -2.40 -19.11 0.99
CA ALA A 245 -2.16 -18.78 2.40
C ALA A 245 -1.34 -19.85 3.18
N PRO A 246 -1.57 -21.17 3.01
CA PRO A 246 -0.72 -22.19 3.67
C PRO A 246 0.74 -22.16 3.22
N ILE A 247 1.01 -21.77 1.97
CA ILE A 247 2.37 -21.63 1.42
C ILE A 247 3.05 -20.42 2.07
N TRP A 248 2.34 -19.29 2.13
CA TRP A 248 2.85 -18.07 2.76
C TRP A 248 3.11 -18.26 4.25
N GLU A 249 2.21 -18.91 4.99
CA GLU A 249 2.39 -19.17 6.42
C GLU A 249 3.67 -19.98 6.69
N LYS A 250 3.88 -21.04 5.91
CA LYS A 250 5.08 -21.88 6.00
C LYS A 250 6.36 -21.09 5.69
N ASN A 251 6.32 -20.22 4.68
CA ASN A 251 7.51 -19.45 4.29
C ASN A 251 7.79 -18.30 5.28
N LEU A 252 6.75 -17.68 5.85
CA LEU A 252 6.89 -16.74 6.97
C LEU A 252 7.49 -17.42 8.20
N GLU A 253 7.11 -18.67 8.51
CA GLU A 253 7.77 -19.44 9.58
C GLU A 253 9.25 -19.70 9.28
N GLN A 254 9.63 -19.96 8.04
CA GLN A 254 11.04 -20.11 7.66
C GLN A 254 11.82 -18.80 7.80
N LEU A 255 11.22 -17.68 7.39
CA LEU A 255 11.79 -16.35 7.54
C LEU A 255 11.94 -15.98 9.02
N GLU A 256 10.91 -16.20 9.83
CA GLU A 256 10.94 -16.00 11.29
C GLU A 256 12.12 -16.75 11.92
N ASN A 257 12.24 -18.05 11.64
CA ASN A 257 13.35 -18.87 12.12
C ASN A 257 14.72 -18.34 11.66
N SER A 258 14.80 -17.83 10.42
CA SER A 258 16.05 -17.30 9.85
C SER A 258 16.44 -15.96 10.47
N TYR A 259 15.48 -15.06 10.72
CA TYR A 259 15.74 -13.80 11.44
C TYR A 259 16.14 -14.04 12.89
N GLU A 260 15.58 -15.06 13.56
CA GLU A 260 15.93 -15.39 14.95
C GLU A 260 17.27 -16.12 15.09
N ASN A 261 17.58 -17.04 14.18
CA ASN A 261 18.71 -17.97 14.32
C ASN A 261 19.84 -17.71 13.33
N GLY A 262 19.69 -16.72 12.44
CA GLY A 262 20.60 -16.44 11.33
C GLY A 262 20.18 -17.14 10.04
N PHE A 263 20.42 -16.48 8.91
CA PHE A 263 20.27 -17.07 7.59
C PHE A 263 21.40 -18.06 7.31
N LEU A 264 21.13 -19.09 6.49
CA LEU A 264 22.18 -19.95 5.94
C LEU A 264 23.23 -19.08 5.22
N GLU A 265 24.50 -19.47 5.26
CA GLU A 265 25.59 -18.74 4.59
C GLU A 265 25.31 -18.60 3.09
N VAL A 266 24.78 -17.45 2.71
CA VAL A 266 24.56 -17.00 1.33
C VAL A 266 25.29 -15.67 1.21
N ALA A 267 26.11 -15.51 0.18
CA ALA A 267 26.73 -14.23 -0.10
C ALA A 267 25.62 -13.20 -0.41
N PRO A 268 25.53 -12.07 0.32
CA PRO A 268 24.50 -11.07 0.05
C PRO A 268 24.68 -10.50 -1.35
N ARG A 269 23.57 -10.18 -2.03
CA ARG A 269 23.56 -9.61 -3.39
C ARG A 269 24.25 -8.25 -3.49
N PHE A 270 24.47 -7.58 -2.36
CA PHE A 270 25.23 -6.34 -2.24
C PHE A 270 26.40 -6.53 -1.27
N GLU A 271 27.63 -6.48 -1.78
CA GLU A 271 28.84 -6.37 -0.96
C GLU A 271 29.09 -4.89 -0.62
N THR A 272 29.31 -4.57 0.65
CA THR A 272 29.79 -3.24 1.06
C THR A 272 31.16 -2.95 0.40
N PRO A 273 31.33 -1.82 -0.29
CA PRO A 273 32.64 -1.41 -0.82
C PRO A 273 33.69 -1.30 0.30
N PRO A 274 34.96 -1.67 0.05
CA PRO A 274 36.01 -1.58 1.06
C PRO A 274 36.21 -0.12 1.53
N GLY A 275 35.89 0.16 2.81
CA GLY A 275 36.08 1.47 3.43
C GLY A 275 34.78 2.22 3.73
N GLU A 276 33.62 1.72 3.29
CA GLU A 276 32.33 2.15 3.79
C GLU A 276 31.99 1.35 5.05
N LYS A 277 31.35 2.00 6.04
CA LYS A 277 30.95 1.34 7.28
C LYS A 277 30.12 0.12 6.91
N GLU A 278 30.57 -1.05 7.34
CA GLU A 278 29.74 -2.25 7.28
C GLU A 278 28.37 -1.93 7.90
N LEU A 279 27.30 -2.13 7.14
CA LEU A 279 26.02 -2.52 7.71
C LEU A 279 26.16 -3.99 8.13
N ILE A 280 26.94 -4.26 9.19
CA ILE A 280 27.09 -5.61 9.75
C ILE A 280 25.76 -6.00 10.37
N GLY A 281 25.12 -7.02 9.81
CA GLY A 281 23.94 -7.69 10.36
C GLY A 281 22.66 -6.90 10.11
N THR A 282 21.64 -7.58 9.60
CA THR A 282 20.23 -7.12 9.51
C THR A 282 20.14 -5.61 9.32
N GLY A 283 20.26 -5.13 8.08
CA GLY A 283 20.21 -3.69 7.77
C GLY A 283 19.11 -3.04 8.61
N ASP A 284 19.53 -2.28 9.63
CA ASP A 284 18.60 -1.67 10.56
C ASP A 284 17.97 -0.50 9.80
N LEU A 285 16.94 -0.83 9.04
CA LEU A 285 16.09 0.09 8.31
C LEU A 285 15.24 0.92 9.29
N GLY A 286 15.42 0.74 10.61
CA GLY A 286 14.54 1.25 11.64
C GLY A 286 13.17 0.57 11.65
N MET A 287 13.03 -0.56 10.94
CA MET A 287 11.77 -1.29 10.77
C MET A 287 11.83 -2.67 11.44
N ASP A 288 10.77 -3.03 12.15
CA ASP A 288 10.64 -4.33 12.82
C ASP A 288 10.15 -5.41 11.83
N ILE A 289 11.08 -5.91 11.00
CA ILE A 289 10.79 -6.96 10.01
C ILE A 289 10.32 -8.24 10.71
N LEU A 290 11.02 -8.66 11.78
CA LEU A 290 10.68 -9.87 12.53
C LEU A 290 9.30 -9.77 13.16
N GLY A 291 8.97 -8.64 13.78
CA GLY A 291 7.63 -8.37 14.30
C GLY A 291 6.57 -8.47 13.20
N SER A 292 6.82 -7.85 12.04
CA SER A 292 5.89 -7.89 10.91
C SER A 292 5.68 -9.30 10.36
N VAL A 293 6.73 -10.13 10.30
CA VAL A 293 6.64 -11.55 9.90
C VAL A 293 5.77 -12.34 10.88
N LYS A 294 5.97 -12.13 12.19
CA LYS A 294 5.19 -12.80 13.24
C LYS A 294 3.71 -12.41 13.18
N ASP A 295 3.43 -11.11 13.08
CA ASP A 295 2.08 -10.57 13.01
C ASP A 295 1.35 -11.07 11.76
N ALA A 296 2.02 -11.08 10.59
CA ALA A 296 1.43 -11.59 9.35
C ALA A 296 1.12 -13.09 9.46
N ARG A 297 2.02 -13.88 10.06
CA ARG A 297 1.81 -15.32 10.27
C ARG A 297 0.64 -15.58 11.22
N GLU A 298 0.51 -14.81 12.30
CA GLU A 298 -0.63 -14.89 13.21
C GLU A 298 -1.93 -14.52 12.47
N LYS A 299 -1.90 -13.47 11.65
CA LYS A 299 -3.07 -13.06 10.85
C LYS A 299 -3.52 -14.15 9.88
N LEU A 300 -2.60 -14.83 9.20
CA LEU A 300 -2.95 -15.95 8.30
C LEU A 300 -3.65 -17.08 9.06
N LYS A 301 -3.17 -17.43 10.25
CA LYS A 301 -3.80 -18.46 11.11
C LYS A 301 -5.20 -18.05 11.52
N GLU A 302 -5.38 -16.81 11.99
CA GLU A 302 -6.68 -16.26 12.38
C GLU A 302 -7.70 -16.37 11.22
N LEU A 303 -7.29 -16.00 10.01
CA LEU A 303 -8.16 -16.04 8.83
C LEU A 303 -8.50 -17.48 8.39
N GLY A 304 -7.56 -18.42 8.54
CA GLY A 304 -7.77 -19.84 8.27
C GLY A 304 -8.70 -20.53 9.28
N GLU A 305 -8.60 -20.20 10.57
CA GLU A 305 -9.48 -20.73 11.62
C GLU A 305 -10.93 -20.27 11.43
N ARG A 306 -11.14 -18.97 11.13
CA ARG A 306 -12.46 -18.41 10.82
C ARG A 306 -13.13 -19.10 9.61
N ALA A 307 -12.34 -19.53 8.63
CA ALA A 307 -12.83 -20.29 7.48
C ALA A 307 -13.43 -21.64 7.90
N SER A 308 -12.66 -22.38 8.70
CA SER A 308 -13.02 -23.70 9.20
C SER A 308 -14.29 -23.67 10.06
N GLU A 309 -14.46 -22.62 10.87
CA GLU A 309 -15.68 -22.41 11.65
C GLU A 309 -16.92 -22.14 10.77
N GLN A 310 -16.78 -21.35 9.70
CA GLN A 310 -17.89 -21.05 8.79
C GLN A 310 -18.32 -22.29 7.98
N GLU A 311 -17.39 -23.14 7.55
CA GLU A 311 -17.70 -24.40 6.86
C GLU A 311 -18.37 -25.42 7.79
N SER A 312 -17.97 -25.48 9.06
CA SER A 312 -18.59 -26.36 10.07
C SER A 312 -20.04 -25.97 10.40
N LYS A 313 -20.36 -24.67 10.36
CA LYS A 313 -21.73 -24.16 10.52
C LYS A 313 -22.60 -24.45 9.28
N LYS A 314 -22.05 -24.33 8.07
CA LYS A 314 -22.76 -24.64 6.82
C LYS A 314 -23.13 -26.13 6.69
N THR A 315 -22.32 -27.02 7.27
CA THR A 315 -22.55 -28.48 7.25
C THR A 315 -23.55 -28.97 8.31
N THR A 316 -23.80 -28.18 9.37
CA THR A 316 -24.77 -28.52 10.43
C THR A 316 -26.20 -28.08 10.12
N ASP A 317 -26.41 -27.21 9.13
CA ASP A 317 -27.74 -26.73 8.70
C ASP A 317 -28.36 -27.50 7.51
N THR A 318 -27.79 -28.65 7.12
CA THR A 318 -28.45 -29.54 6.14
C THR A 318 -29.48 -30.41 6.86
N PRO A 319 -30.80 -30.27 6.62
CA PRO A 319 -31.78 -31.13 7.26
C PRO A 319 -31.65 -32.55 6.70
N VAL A 320 -31.27 -33.48 7.56
CA VAL A 320 -31.45 -34.92 7.33
C VAL A 320 -32.96 -35.20 7.42
N GLY A 321 -33.61 -35.29 6.27
CA GLY A 321 -34.95 -35.81 6.09
C GLY A 321 -35.14 -36.16 4.61
N SER A 322 -35.60 -37.32 4.20
CA SER A 322 -36.29 -38.39 4.93
C SER A 322 -36.20 -39.68 4.13
N GLU A 323 -36.27 -40.78 4.87
CA GLU A 323 -36.30 -42.17 4.46
C GLU A 323 -37.25 -42.48 3.29
N ASN A 324 -36.79 -43.39 2.42
CA ASN A 324 -37.61 -44.21 1.54
C ASN A 324 -38.66 -45.00 2.36
N PRO A 325 -39.92 -45.09 1.90
CA PRO A 325 -40.78 -46.21 2.24
C PRO A 325 -40.98 -47.12 1.02
N ALA A 326 -40.59 -48.37 1.20
CA ALA A 326 -40.82 -49.47 0.29
C ALA A 326 -42.31 -49.89 0.23
N GLU A 327 -42.74 -50.31 -0.95
CA GLU A 327 -43.60 -51.48 -1.25
C GLU A 327 -44.51 -52.06 -0.13
N LYS A 328 -45.84 -52.04 -0.32
CA LYS A 328 -46.69 -53.20 -0.72
C LYS A 328 -48.20 -53.03 -0.47
N ASN A 329 -48.96 -53.37 -1.53
CA ASN A 329 -50.28 -54.02 -1.60
C ASN A 329 -51.50 -53.24 -1.05
N ALA A 330 -52.69 -53.25 -1.66
CA ALA A 330 -53.37 -54.26 -2.46
C ALA A 330 -54.61 -53.68 -3.21
N VAL A 331 -55.13 -54.51 -4.13
CA VAL A 331 -56.54 -54.70 -4.53
C VAL A 331 -56.96 -54.21 -5.94
N GLU A 332 -57.07 -55.20 -6.82
CA GLU A 332 -57.93 -55.28 -8.00
C GLU A 332 -59.38 -54.81 -7.74
N LYS A 333 -59.96 -54.07 -8.70
CA LYS A 333 -61.30 -54.38 -9.27
C LYS A 333 -61.68 -53.41 -10.41
N ASN A 334 -61.77 -53.99 -11.61
CA ASN A 334 -62.87 -54.00 -12.57
C ASN A 334 -63.64 -52.73 -13.00
N ASP A 335 -63.89 -52.71 -14.32
CA ASP A 335 -64.99 -52.10 -15.10
C ASP A 335 -64.94 -50.54 -15.18
N GLU A 336 -64.93 -49.87 -16.34
CA GLU A 336 -65.53 -50.07 -17.67
C GLU A 336 -64.67 -49.36 -18.75
#